data_AF-A0A3C0YNF3-F1
#
_entry.id   AF-A0A3C0YNF3-F1
#
_cell.length_a   1.000
_cell.length_b   1.000
_cell.length_c   1.000
_cell.angle_alpha   90.00
_cell.angle_beta   90.00
_cell.angle_gamma   90.00
#
_symmetry.space_group_name_H-M   'P 1'
#
loop_
_entity.id
_entity.type
_entity.pdbx_description
1 polymer ?
#
loop_
_entity_poly.entity_id
_entity_poly.type
_entity_poly.pdbx_seq_one_letter_code
_entity_poly.pdbx_strand_id
1 'polypeptide(L)' 'MRILRLILGDQLNQSHSWFNKQDDDILYVLMEIKQETNYVLHHAQKIIAIFAAMRNFKEDLLKKNHHV' A
#
# COMPACT_ATOMS: atom_id res chain seq x y z
N MET A 1 0.96 -14.30 -16.79
CA MET A 1 -0.40 -14.35 -16.17
C MET A 1 -0.42 -13.21 -15.18
N ARG A 2 -1.35 -12.26 -15.30
CA ARG A 2 -1.30 -11.05 -14.45
C ARG A 2 -1.70 -11.36 -13.01
N ILE A 3 -0.93 -10.84 -12.06
CA ILE A 3 -1.12 -11.05 -10.61
C ILE A 3 -1.41 -9.70 -9.97
N LEU A 4 -2.47 -9.63 -9.17
CA LEU A 4 -2.78 -8.46 -8.35
C LEU A 4 -2.38 -8.74 -6.90
N ARG A 5 -1.56 -7.86 -6.33
CA ARG A 5 -1.10 -7.92 -4.94
C ARG A 5 -1.71 -6.76 -4.15
N LEU A 6 -2.74 -7.06 -3.38
CA LEU A 6 -3.34 -6.09 -2.46
C LEU A 6 -2.41 -5.85 -1.26
N ILE A 7 -2.16 -4.59 -0.95
CA ILE A 7 -1.41 -4.16 0.25
C ILE A 7 -2.34 -3.33 1.12
N LEU A 8 -2.56 -3.77 2.35
CA LEU A 8 -3.38 -3.06 3.35
C LEU A 8 -2.58 -1.97 4.07
N GLY A 9 -3.28 -1.03 4.70
CA GLY A 9 -2.66 0.13 5.37
C GLY A 9 -1.75 -0.22 6.56
N ASP A 10 -1.83 -1.44 7.09
CA ASP A 10 -1.00 -1.98 8.16
C ASP A 10 0.13 -2.92 7.66
N GLN A 11 0.21 -3.19 6.36
CA GLN A 11 1.15 -4.12 5.74
C GLN A 11 2.36 -3.43 5.08
N LEU A 12 2.65 -2.18 5.46
CA LEU A 12 3.65 -1.31 4.81
C LEU A 12 5.09 -1.69 5.21
N ASN A 13 5.55 -2.86 4.76
CA ASN A 13 6.88 -3.39 5.04
C ASN A 13 7.75 -3.41 3.77
N GLN A 14 8.77 -2.55 3.71
CA GLN A 14 9.66 -2.46 2.55
C GLN A 14 10.56 -3.70 2.36
N SER A 15 10.76 -4.50 3.41
CA SER A 15 11.58 -5.71 3.39
C SER A 15 10.76 -6.96 3.04
N HIS A 16 9.49 -6.80 2.65
CA HIS A 16 8.65 -7.93 2.26
C HIS A 16 9.18 -8.59 0.98
N SER A 17 9.16 -9.92 0.94
CA SER A 17 9.76 -10.73 -0.15
C SER A 17 9.19 -10.43 -1.54
N TRP A 18 7.97 -9.89 -1.60
CA TRP A 18 7.33 -9.44 -2.83
C TRP A 18 8.17 -8.41 -3.60
N PHE A 19 8.94 -7.57 -2.91
CA PHE A 19 9.70 -6.48 -3.50
C PHE A 19 11.14 -6.86 -3.85
N ASN A 20 11.54 -8.12 -3.63
CA ASN A 20 12.89 -8.59 -3.93
C ASN A 20 13.18 -8.66 -5.44
N LYS A 21 12.15 -8.68 -6.29
CA LYS A 21 12.25 -8.72 -7.75
C LYS A 21 11.17 -7.87 -8.39
N GLN A 22 11.51 -7.27 -9.53
CA GLN A 22 10.57 -6.59 -10.42
C GLN A 22 9.95 -7.63 -11.37
N ASP A 23 8.66 -7.47 -11.64
CA ASP A 23 7.89 -8.33 -12.53
C ASP A 23 6.75 -7.51 -13.14
N ASP A 24 6.73 -7.41 -14.47
CA ASP A 24 5.77 -6.60 -15.23
C ASP A 24 4.36 -7.20 -15.25
N ASP A 25 4.21 -8.47 -14.89
CA ASP A 25 2.91 -9.11 -14.75
C ASP A 25 2.24 -8.80 -13.39
N ILE A 26 2.92 -8.11 -12.47
CA ILE A 26 2.44 -7.84 -11.12
C ILE A 26 1.98 -6.39 -10.96
N LEU A 27 0.73 -6.20 -10.54
CA LEU A 27 0.18 -4.92 -10.11
C LEU A 27 -0.03 -4.93 -8.59
N TYR A 28 0.63 -4.03 -7.89
CA TYR A 28 0.36 -3.77 -6.47
C TYR A 28 -0.80 -2.80 -6.34
N VAL A 29 -1.68 -3.00 -5.38
CA VAL A 29 -2.84 -2.13 -5.18
C VAL A 29 -2.92 -1.68 -3.73
N LEU A 30 -3.00 -0.36 -3.53
CA LEU A 30 -3.33 0.29 -2.26
C LEU A 30 -4.59 1.12 -2.47
N MET A 31 -5.51 1.11 -1.49
CA MET A 31 -6.77 1.86 -1.59
C MET A 31 -7.09 2.57 -0.29
N GLU A 32 -7.33 3.88 -0.37
CA GLU A 32 -7.92 4.67 0.73
C GLU A 32 -9.45 4.62 0.59
N ILE A 33 -10.12 3.77 1.38
CA ILE A 33 -11.57 3.56 1.27
C ILE A 33 -12.33 4.02 2.52
N LYS A 34 -13.52 4.58 2.31
CA LYS A 34 -14.38 5.11 3.38
C LYS A 34 -14.81 4.04 4.39
N GLN A 35 -14.98 2.79 3.96
CA GLN A 35 -15.37 1.69 4.85
C GLN A 35 -14.32 1.46 5.94
N GLU A 36 -13.03 1.58 5.61
CA GLU A 36 -11.91 1.42 6.56
C GLU A 36 -11.73 2.61 7.51
N THR A 37 -12.33 3.76 7.21
CA THR A 37 -12.26 4.94 8.09
C THR A 37 -13.51 5.12 8.95
N ASN A 38 -14.57 4.35 8.69
CA ASN A 38 -15.90 4.59 9.26
C ASN A 38 -16.47 3.40 10.03
N TYR A 39 -15.78 2.26 10.12
CA TYR A 39 -16.27 1.11 10.89
C TYR A 39 -16.23 1.35 12.41
N VAL A 40 -15.37 2.25 12.88
CA VAL A 40 -15.40 2.82 14.24
C VAL A 40 -15.00 4.30 14.21
N LEU A 41 -15.18 5.00 15.33
CA LEU A 41 -14.61 6.32 15.53
C LEU A 41 -13.09 6.21 15.69
N HIS A 42 -12.35 6.43 14.61
CA HIS A 42 -10.90 6.51 14.65
C HIS A 42 -10.41 7.89 15.06
N HIS A 43 -9.30 7.93 15.79
CA HIS A 43 -8.58 9.18 16.04
C HIS A 43 -8.06 9.77 14.71
N ALA A 44 -8.25 11.06 14.48
CA ALA A 44 -7.85 11.71 13.22
C ALA A 44 -6.37 11.49 12.89
N GLN A 45 -5.48 11.58 13.88
CA GLN A 45 -4.05 11.35 13.69
C GLN A 45 -3.73 9.92 13.22
N LYS A 46 -4.51 8.91 13.64
CA LYS A 46 -4.32 7.52 13.18
C LYS A 46 -4.59 7.42 11.68
N ILE A 47 -5.70 7.98 11.22
CA ILE A 47 -6.07 7.96 9.80
C ILE A 47 -5.05 8.73 8.96
N ILE A 48 -4.68 9.94 9.40
CA ILE A 48 -3.68 10.78 8.72
C ILE A 48 -2.34 10.04 8.63
N ALA A 49 -1.88 9.42 9.72
CA ALA A 49 -0.62 8.69 9.75
C ALA A 49 -0.62 7.49 8.79
N ILE A 50 -1.69 6.70 8.77
CA ILE A 50 -1.81 5.53 7.88
C ILE A 50 -1.83 5.98 6.41
N PHE A 51 -2.64 6.98 6.05
CA PHE A 51 -2.69 7.47 4.66
C PHE A 51 -1.38 8.10 4.22
N ALA A 52 -0.73 8.89 5.08
CA ALA A 52 0.60 9.43 4.80
C ALA A 52 1.63 8.30 4.57
N ALA A 53 1.61 7.26 5.40
CA ALA A 53 2.49 6.11 5.26
C ALA A 53 2.21 5.33 3.96
N MET A 54 0.93 5.08 3.61
CA MET A 54 0.54 4.39 2.38
C MET A 54 1.00 5.15 1.13
N ARG A 55 0.82 6.47 1.11
CA ARG A 55 1.27 7.33 0.00
C ARG A 55 2.79 7.30 -0.15
N ASN A 56 3.52 7.45 0.96
CA ASN A 56 4.99 7.36 0.94
C ASN A 56 5.46 5.98 0.47
N PHE A 57 4.81 4.90 0.92
CA PHE A 57 5.12 3.55 0.51
C PHE A 57 4.90 3.35 -1.00
N LYS A 58 3.80 3.86 -1.56
CA LYS A 58 3.53 3.87 -3.00
C LYS A 58 4.64 4.58 -3.78
N GLU A 59 5.08 5.76 -3.33
CA GLU A 59 6.18 6.49 -3.97
C GLU A 59 7.49 5.71 -3.93
N ASP A 60 7.80 5.03 -2.83
CA ASP A 60 9.01 4.21 -2.72
C ASP A 60 8.97 2.98 -3.63
N LEU A 61 7.79 2.38 -3.83
CA LEU A 61 7.60 1.29 -4.80
C LEU A 61 7.76 1.77 -6.25
N LEU A 62 7.20 2.93 -6.60
CA LEU A 62 7.36 3.53 -7.93
C LEU A 62 8.83 3.84 -8.24
N LYS A 63 9.57 4.40 -7.29
CA LYS A 63 11.03 4.65 -7.43
C LYS A 63 11.84 3.37 -7.63
N LYS A 64 11.34 2.23 -7.15
CA LYS A 64 11.93 0.91 -7.35
C LYS A 64 11.41 0.20 -8.62
N ASN A 65 10.69 0.92 -9.49
CA ASN A 65 10.10 0.42 -10.74
C ASN A 65 9.09 -0.72 -10.54
N HIS A 66 8.34 -0.73 -9.44
CA HIS A 66 7.17 -1.60 -9.31
C HIS A 66 5.91 -0.91 -9.89
N HIS A 67 4.99 -1.70 -10.45
CA HIS A 67 3.69 -1.19 -10.91
C HIS A 67 2.70 -1.11 -9.74
N VAL A 68 2.23 0.10 -9.41
CA VAL A 68 1.36 0.39 -8.25
C VAL A 68 0.24 1.34 -8.64
#